data_AF-A0A133PWG8-F1
#
_entry.id   AF-A0A133PWG8-F1
#
_cell.length_a   1.000
_cell.length_b   1.000
_cell.length_c   1.000
_cell.angle_alpha   90.00
_cell.angle_beta   90.00
_cell.angle_gamma   90.00
#
_symmetry.space_group_name_H-M   'P 1'
#
loop_
_entity.id
_entity.type
_entity.pdbx_description
1 polymer ?
#
loop_
_entity_poly.entity_id
_entity_poly.type
_entity_poly.pdbx_seq_one_letter_code
_entity_poly.pdbx_strand_id
1 'polypeptide(L)'
;MDRNFANETIMKLKYLIYSCIVFLFGCNSPQIENTYFIGNWKADDGAEIMINKDGTCVLKSLNYNIINTATDELRKLNTNGTWQIEKDVNSGILFGINEGIKITYGLEDMRGQGEIIFFISGQGFNEDNPPWDLFIWKGDPDEMIKYKFIKQYDK
;
A
#
# COMPACT_ATOMS: atom_id res chain seq x y z
N MET A 1 3.36 25.17 -57.11
CA MET A 1 3.38 24.77 -55.69
C MET A 1 4.31 23.56 -55.59
N ASP A 2 5.48 23.74 -54.98
CA ASP A 2 6.60 22.80 -55.09
C ASP A 2 6.34 21.49 -54.35
N ARG A 3 6.35 20.37 -55.08
CA ARG A 3 6.15 19.01 -54.53
C ARG A 3 7.20 18.67 -53.46
N ASN A 4 8.37 19.29 -53.53
CA ASN A 4 9.47 19.11 -52.59
C ASN A 4 9.17 19.73 -51.22
N PHE A 5 8.50 20.90 -51.18
CA PHE A 5 8.12 21.55 -49.93
C PHE A 5 7.04 20.76 -49.17
N ALA A 6 6.08 20.18 -49.90
CA ALA A 6 5.02 19.34 -49.34
C ALA A 6 5.56 18.03 -48.74
N ASN A 7 6.54 17.39 -49.40
CA ASN A 7 7.14 16.14 -48.90
C ASN A 7 7.97 16.35 -47.62
N GLU A 8 8.68 17.47 -47.51
CA GLU A 8 9.49 17.79 -46.33
C GLU A 8 8.62 18.11 -45.10
N THR A 9 7.50 18.81 -45.30
CA THR A 9 6.50 19.07 -44.25
C THR A 9 5.80 17.79 -43.80
N ILE A 10 5.45 16.89 -44.73
CA ILE A 10 4.84 15.59 -44.40
C ILE A 10 5.82 14.70 -43.59
N MET A 11 7.12 14.71 -43.91
CA MET A 11 8.12 13.98 -43.12
C MET A 11 8.28 14.56 -41.71
N LYS A 12 8.42 15.88 -41.57
CA LYS A 12 8.53 16.55 -40.26
C LYS A 12 7.27 16.32 -39.39
N LEU A 13 6.08 16.34 -40.00
CA LEU A 13 4.82 16.05 -39.33
C LEU A 13 4.73 14.60 -38.84
N LYS A 14 5.22 13.62 -39.62
CA LYS A 14 5.28 12.21 -39.20
C LYS A 14 6.19 12.03 -37.99
N TYR A 15 7.38 12.63 -37.96
CA TYR A 15 8.29 12.54 -36.81
C TYR A 15 7.70 13.20 -35.55
N LEU A 16 6.93 14.29 -35.72
CA LEU A 16 6.26 14.97 -34.60
C LEU A 16 5.11 14.10 -34.02
N ILE A 17 4.37 13.39 -34.87
CA ILE A 17 3.33 12.43 -34.44
C ILE A 17 3.96 11.24 -33.70
N TYR A 18 5.08 10.68 -34.19
CA TYR A 18 5.80 9.61 -33.48
C TYR A 18 6.35 10.07 -32.14
N SER A 19 6.85 11.30 -32.03
CA SER A 19 7.29 11.89 -30.77
C SER A 19 6.15 12.05 -29.76
N CYS A 20 4.92 12.37 -30.21
CA CYS A 20 3.76 12.52 -29.32
C CYS A 20 3.23 11.19 -28.78
N ILE A 21 3.39 10.07 -29.52
CA ILE A 21 2.90 8.75 -29.10
C ILE A 21 3.72 8.20 -27.91
N VAL A 22 5.00 8.55 -27.81
CA VAL A 22 5.87 8.10 -26.70
C VAL A 22 5.52 8.79 -25.36
N PHE A 23 4.90 9.98 -25.40
CA PHE A 23 4.46 10.71 -24.19
C PHE A 23 3.10 10.26 -23.64
N LEU A 24 2.34 9.42 -24.35
CA LEU A 24 1.00 8.99 -23.93
C LEU A 24 1.01 7.70 -23.09
N PHE A 25 2.16 7.08 -22.86
CA PHE A 25 2.33 6.10 -21.79
C PHE A 25 2.58 6.85 -20.47
N GLY A 26 1.64 7.71 -20.10
CA GLY A 26 1.54 8.18 -18.73
C GLY A 26 1.44 6.96 -17.82
N CYS A 27 2.38 6.87 -16.88
CA CYS A 27 2.44 5.83 -15.87
C CYS A 27 1.12 5.83 -15.10
N ASN A 28 0.18 4.95 -15.46
CA ASN A 28 -0.97 4.69 -14.60
C ASN A 28 -0.39 4.06 -13.34
N SER A 29 -0.48 4.75 -12.19
CA SER A 29 -0.07 4.10 -10.93
C SER A 29 -0.88 2.82 -10.79
N PRO A 30 -0.25 1.70 -10.37
CA PRO A 30 -0.97 0.44 -10.22
C PRO A 30 -2.13 0.65 -9.24
N GLN A 31 -3.36 0.58 -9.73
CA GLN A 31 -4.53 0.58 -8.88
C GLN A 31 -4.63 -0.81 -8.27
N ILE A 32 -4.46 -0.93 -6.95
CA ILE A 32 -4.45 -2.23 -6.30
C ILE A 32 -5.89 -2.65 -6.04
N GLU A 33 -6.29 -3.78 -6.61
CA GLU A 33 -7.63 -4.30 -6.39
C GLU A 33 -7.83 -4.71 -4.92
N ASN A 34 -8.97 -4.35 -4.34
CA ASN A 34 -9.33 -4.72 -2.96
C ASN A 34 -9.21 -6.22 -2.69
N THR A 35 -9.47 -7.04 -3.71
CA THR A 35 -9.38 -8.50 -3.68
C THR A 35 -7.98 -9.00 -3.33
N TYR A 36 -6.94 -8.21 -3.61
CA TYR A 36 -5.58 -8.53 -3.23
C TYR A 36 -5.40 -8.62 -1.72
N PHE A 37 -6.11 -7.79 -0.96
CA PHE A 37 -5.91 -7.70 0.49
C PHE A 37 -6.65 -8.79 1.27
N ILE A 38 -7.65 -9.41 0.67
CA ILE A 38 -8.43 -10.49 1.29
C ILE A 38 -7.52 -11.70 1.53
N GLY A 39 -7.48 -12.18 2.77
CA GLY A 39 -6.71 -13.35 3.18
C GLY A 39 -6.02 -13.19 4.54
N ASN A 40 -5.14 -14.13 4.84
CA ASN A 40 -4.33 -14.14 6.05
C ASN A 40 -2.97 -13.51 5.79
N TRP A 41 -2.52 -12.68 6.72
CA TRP A 41 -1.25 -11.98 6.69
C TRP A 41 -0.51 -12.24 7.99
N LYS A 42 0.79 -12.45 7.93
CA LYS A 42 1.59 -12.83 9.08
C LYS A 42 2.90 -12.06 9.15
N ALA A 43 3.22 -11.56 10.33
CA ALA A 43 4.52 -10.97 10.65
C ALA A 43 5.50 -12.02 11.19
N ASP A 44 6.79 -11.68 11.18
CA ASP A 44 7.87 -12.60 11.58
C ASP A 44 7.77 -13.07 13.05
N ASP A 45 7.22 -12.25 13.93
CA ASP A 45 7.01 -12.57 15.35
C ASP A 45 5.72 -13.37 15.62
N GLY A 46 4.98 -13.70 14.56
CA GLY A 46 3.74 -14.45 14.62
C GLY A 46 2.47 -13.62 14.83
N ALA A 47 2.53 -12.29 14.80
CA ALA A 47 1.31 -11.49 14.71
C ALA A 47 0.57 -11.76 13.39
N GLU A 48 -0.76 -11.75 13.43
CA GLU A 48 -1.60 -12.14 12.29
C GLU A 48 -2.72 -11.12 12.05
N ILE A 49 -3.03 -10.90 10.77
CA ILE A 49 -4.17 -10.11 10.28
C ILE A 49 -4.98 -11.00 9.33
N MET A 50 -6.25 -11.19 9.61
CA MET A 50 -7.19 -11.82 8.68
C MET A 50 -8.11 -10.76 8.13
N ILE A 51 -8.10 -10.55 6.81
CA ILE A 51 -8.93 -9.57 6.10
C ILE A 51 -9.99 -10.32 5.31
N ASN A 52 -11.27 -10.09 5.62
CA ASN A 52 -12.39 -10.82 5.03
C ASN A 52 -13.07 -10.01 3.93
N LYS A 53 -13.67 -10.73 2.97
CA LYS A 53 -14.40 -10.11 1.84
C LYS A 53 -15.62 -9.29 2.27
N ASP A 54 -16.20 -9.59 3.43
CA ASP A 54 -17.39 -8.92 3.97
C ASP A 54 -17.08 -7.57 4.65
N GLY A 55 -15.83 -7.11 4.62
CA GLY A 55 -15.39 -5.87 5.25
C GLY A 55 -14.98 -6.02 6.71
N THR A 56 -15.03 -7.23 7.28
CA THR A 56 -14.53 -7.52 8.62
C THR A 56 -13.05 -7.91 8.63
N CYS A 57 -12.38 -7.74 9.76
CA CYS A 57 -11.02 -8.22 9.96
C CYS A 57 -10.78 -8.68 11.40
N VAL A 58 -9.71 -9.44 11.58
CA VAL A 58 -9.25 -9.91 12.89
C VAL A 58 -7.76 -9.64 13.04
N LEU A 59 -7.37 -8.99 14.14
CA LEU A 59 -5.99 -8.80 14.56
C LEU A 59 -5.67 -9.78 15.68
N LYS A 60 -4.54 -10.48 15.60
CA LYS A 60 -4.06 -11.38 16.65
C LYS A 60 -2.61 -11.11 16.98
N SER A 61 -2.32 -11.10 18.27
CA SER A 61 -0.96 -11.02 18.82
C SER A 61 -0.13 -9.82 18.36
N LEU A 62 -0.75 -8.73 17.90
CA LEU A 62 -0.04 -7.52 17.48
C LEU A 62 0.44 -6.75 18.71
N ASN A 63 1.74 -6.55 18.85
CA ASN A 63 2.29 -5.80 19.98
C ASN A 63 1.84 -4.33 19.94
N TYR A 64 1.39 -3.81 21.09
CA TYR A 64 0.92 -2.43 21.21
C TYR A 64 2.03 -1.41 20.92
N ASN A 65 3.28 -1.69 21.29
CA ASN A 65 4.42 -0.81 21.02
C ASN A 65 4.74 -0.62 19.53
N ILE A 66 4.22 -1.48 18.63
CA ILE A 66 4.32 -1.31 17.17
C ILE A 66 3.32 -0.26 16.68
N ILE A 67 2.15 -0.19 17.30
CA ILE A 67 1.07 0.74 16.90
C ILE A 67 1.24 2.09 17.60
N ASN A 68 1.68 2.06 18.86
CA ASN A 68 1.89 3.23 19.69
C ASN A 68 3.32 3.21 20.23
N THR A 69 4.21 3.92 19.56
CA THR A 69 5.64 4.02 19.92
C THR A 69 5.90 4.76 21.23
N ALA A 70 4.88 5.42 21.80
CA ALA A 70 5.00 6.13 23.07
C ALA A 70 4.82 5.21 24.31
N THR A 71 4.57 3.91 24.10
CA THR A 71 4.43 2.94 25.18
C THR A 71 5.36 1.74 25.00
N ASP A 72 6.02 1.34 26.10
CA ASP A 72 6.80 0.11 26.19
C ASP A 72 5.95 -1.11 26.57
N GLU A 73 4.62 -0.97 26.53
CA GLU A 73 3.71 -2.07 26.83
C GLU A 73 3.91 -3.25 25.86
N LEU A 74 4.36 -4.37 26.42
CA LEU A 74 4.39 -5.67 25.75
C LEU A 74 2.99 -6.33 25.68
N ARG A 75 1.92 -5.54 25.84
CA ARG A 75 0.54 -6.01 25.67
C ARG A 75 0.34 -6.36 24.21
N LYS A 76 -0.34 -7.48 23.98
CA LYS A 76 -0.75 -7.91 22.65
C LYS A 76 -2.21 -7.51 22.39
N LEU A 77 -2.44 -6.83 21.28
CA LEU A 77 -3.76 -6.55 20.75
C LEU A 77 -4.32 -7.82 20.09
N ASN A 78 -5.49 -8.23 20.55
CA ASN A 78 -6.31 -9.28 19.94
C ASN A 78 -7.72 -8.73 19.81
N THR A 79 -8.19 -8.47 18.59
CA THR A 79 -9.48 -7.80 18.40
C THR A 79 -10.09 -8.11 17.04
N ASN A 80 -11.40 -7.88 16.95
CA ASN A 80 -12.13 -7.87 15.69
C ASN A 80 -12.37 -6.42 15.28
N GLY A 81 -12.42 -6.18 13.97
CA GLY A 81 -12.67 -4.86 13.43
C GLY A 81 -13.28 -4.90 12.04
N THR A 82 -13.33 -3.72 11.43
CA THR A 82 -13.68 -3.54 10.02
C THR A 82 -12.50 -2.97 9.28
N TRP A 83 -12.40 -3.23 7.98
CA TRP A 83 -11.33 -2.70 7.14
C TRP A 83 -11.85 -1.97 5.91
N GLN A 84 -11.06 -1.02 5.42
CA GLN A 84 -11.26 -0.35 4.14
C GLN A 84 -9.92 0.07 3.53
N ILE A 85 -9.91 0.33 2.23
CA ILE A 85 -8.79 1.04 1.61
C ILE A 85 -8.90 2.51 1.98
N GLU A 86 -7.84 3.04 2.57
CA GLU A 86 -7.64 4.47 2.80
C GLU A 86 -6.79 5.03 1.67
N LYS A 87 -7.22 6.15 1.11
CA LYS A 87 -6.50 6.86 0.04
C LYS A 87 -5.71 8.01 0.63
N ASP A 88 -4.75 8.50 -0.14
CA ASP A 88 -3.95 9.66 0.22
C ASP A 88 -3.18 9.49 1.54
N VAL A 89 -2.81 8.24 1.84
CA VAL A 89 -1.98 7.93 2.99
C VAL A 89 -0.53 8.20 2.63
N ASN A 90 0.03 9.27 3.21
CA ASN A 90 1.45 9.54 3.08
C ASN A 90 2.24 8.50 3.88
N SER A 91 2.75 7.49 3.19
CA SER A 91 3.60 6.45 3.77
C SER A 91 5.02 6.91 4.06
N GLY A 92 5.41 8.14 3.69
CA GLY A 92 6.79 8.63 3.82
C GLY A 92 7.75 8.06 2.76
N ILE A 93 7.25 7.23 1.82
CA ILE A 93 8.05 6.66 0.73
C ILE A 93 7.94 7.57 -0.49
N LEU A 94 9.08 8.10 -0.96
CA LEU A 94 9.16 9.17 -1.97
C LEU A 94 8.53 8.83 -3.34
N PHE A 95 8.21 7.56 -3.60
CA PHE A 95 7.66 7.06 -4.87
C PHE A 95 6.64 5.93 -4.68
N GLY A 96 6.08 5.79 -3.47
CA GLY A 96 5.31 4.62 -3.08
C GLY A 96 3.81 4.68 -3.40
N ILE A 97 3.14 3.60 -3.00
CA ILE A 97 1.69 3.45 -3.03
C ILE A 97 1.07 4.44 -2.04
N ASN A 98 0.15 5.28 -2.53
CA ASN A 98 -0.56 6.29 -1.73
C ASN A 98 -1.90 5.76 -1.16
N GLU A 99 -1.99 4.43 -1.05
CA GLU A 99 -3.11 3.69 -0.50
C GLU A 99 -2.64 2.88 0.70
N GLY A 100 -3.55 2.60 1.62
CA GLY A 100 -3.30 1.80 2.81
C GLY A 100 -4.55 1.05 3.23
N ILE A 101 -4.40 0.13 4.16
CA ILE A 101 -5.51 -0.59 4.78
C ILE A 101 -5.79 0.02 6.13
N LYS A 102 -6.90 0.75 6.26
CA LYS A 102 -7.37 1.23 7.56
C LYS A 102 -8.19 0.14 8.23
N ILE A 103 -7.81 -0.20 9.46
CA ILE A 103 -8.55 -1.07 10.36
C ILE A 103 -9.11 -0.24 11.51
N THR A 104 -10.42 -0.36 11.75
CA THR A 104 -11.12 0.25 12.89
C THR A 104 -11.63 -0.85 13.82
N TYR A 105 -11.38 -0.71 15.13
CA TYR A 105 -11.73 -1.72 16.13
C TYR A 105 -12.19 -1.09 17.45
N GLY A 106 -12.91 -1.86 18.27
CA GLY A 106 -13.33 -1.41 19.60
C GLY A 106 -12.21 -1.52 20.64
N LEU A 107 -12.10 -0.55 21.54
CA LEU A 107 -11.20 -0.61 22.69
C LEU A 107 -11.90 -1.36 23.84
N GLU A 108 -11.25 -2.38 24.42
CA GLU A 108 -11.84 -3.20 25.50
C GLU A 108 -12.14 -2.37 26.76
N ASP A 109 -11.29 -1.39 27.06
CA ASP A 109 -11.25 -0.71 28.35
C ASP A 109 -11.87 0.70 28.32
N MET A 110 -12.31 1.19 27.15
CA MET A 110 -12.88 2.53 26.97
C MET A 110 -14.03 2.48 25.96
N ARG A 111 -15.11 3.26 26.17
CA ARG A 111 -16.16 3.47 25.16
C ARG A 111 -15.60 4.26 23.97
N GLY A 112 -14.73 3.65 23.18
CA GLY A 112 -13.97 4.29 22.12
C GLY A 112 -13.57 3.30 21.03
N GLN A 113 -13.09 3.85 19.92
CA GLN A 113 -12.60 3.11 18.77
C GLN A 113 -11.11 3.39 18.59
N GLY A 114 -10.35 2.35 18.29
CA GLY A 114 -8.99 2.44 17.81
C GLY A 114 -8.97 2.37 16.28
N GLU A 115 -7.98 3.03 15.68
CA GLU A 115 -7.71 2.97 14.25
C GLU A 115 -6.23 2.67 14.01
N ILE A 116 -5.94 1.82 13.04
CA ILE A 116 -4.58 1.51 12.57
C ILE A 116 -4.59 1.60 11.04
N ILE A 117 -3.62 2.30 10.47
CA ILE A 117 -3.37 2.29 9.03
C ILE A 117 -2.15 1.41 8.76
N PHE A 118 -2.35 0.36 7.97
CA PHE A 118 -1.27 -0.45 7.41
C PHE A 118 -0.92 0.11 6.03
N PHE A 119 0.33 0.51 5.84
CA PHE A 119 0.83 0.93 4.55
C PHE A 119 1.08 -0.27 3.65
N ILE A 120 1.11 -0.03 2.34
CA ILE A 120 1.36 -1.05 1.34
C ILE A 120 2.75 -0.83 0.76
N SER A 121 3.53 -1.91 0.64
CA SER A 121 4.81 -1.92 -0.06
C SER A 121 4.91 -3.11 -0.99
N GLY A 122 5.67 -2.97 -2.08
CA GLY A 122 5.92 -4.03 -3.05
C GLY A 122 7.40 -4.34 -3.23
N GLN A 123 7.72 -4.86 -4.41
CA GLN A 123 9.06 -5.21 -4.88
C GLN A 123 9.67 -4.10 -5.75
N GLY A 124 10.99 -4.17 -5.92
CA GLY A 124 11.75 -3.24 -6.75
C GLY A 124 12.23 -2.01 -5.98
N PHE A 125 12.99 -1.15 -6.65
CA PHE A 125 13.61 0.03 -6.03
C PHE A 125 12.59 1.03 -5.46
N ASN A 126 11.46 1.20 -6.14
CA ASN A 126 10.37 2.07 -5.71
C ASN A 126 9.34 1.37 -4.80
N GLU A 127 9.47 0.05 -4.60
CA GLU A 127 8.51 -0.78 -3.86
C GLU A 127 7.05 -0.62 -4.33
N ASP A 128 6.85 -0.45 -5.64
CA ASP A 128 5.58 -0.18 -6.30
C ASP A 128 5.16 -1.31 -7.26
N ASN A 129 5.68 -2.52 -7.06
CA ASN A 129 5.31 -3.71 -7.84
C ASN A 129 4.86 -4.88 -6.95
N PRO A 130 3.90 -5.71 -7.38
CA PRO A 130 3.52 -6.90 -6.62
C PRO A 130 4.66 -7.94 -6.56
N PRO A 131 4.63 -8.90 -5.61
CA PRO A 131 3.65 -9.04 -4.53
C PRO A 131 3.70 -7.91 -3.50
N TRP A 132 2.52 -7.57 -2.97
CA TRP A 132 2.34 -6.54 -1.97
C TRP A 132 2.40 -7.12 -0.56
N ASP A 133 3.07 -6.39 0.31
CA ASP A 133 3.15 -6.59 1.75
C ASP A 133 2.39 -5.45 2.45
N LEU A 134 1.84 -5.75 3.63
CA LEU A 134 1.34 -4.73 4.54
C LEU A 134 2.44 -4.39 5.54
N PHE A 135 2.56 -3.12 5.94
CA PHE A 135 3.54 -2.75 6.97
C PHE A 135 3.10 -1.56 7.84
N ILE A 136 3.73 -1.46 9.00
CA ILE A 136 3.74 -0.27 9.85
C ILE A 136 5.20 0.16 10.05
N TRP A 137 5.46 1.46 10.14
CA TRP A 137 6.78 1.95 10.52
C TRP A 137 7.11 1.57 11.96
N LYS A 138 8.27 0.96 12.16
CA LYS A 138 8.80 0.67 13.48
C LYS A 138 9.69 1.83 13.90
N GLY A 139 9.15 2.75 14.71
CA GLY A 139 9.86 3.95 15.13
C GLY A 139 9.70 5.08 14.12
N ASP A 140 10.77 5.84 13.88
CA ASP A 140 10.77 6.98 12.96
C ASP A 140 10.75 6.49 11.49
N PRO A 141 9.82 6.97 10.64
CA PRO A 141 9.81 6.66 9.21
C PRO A 141 11.13 6.94 8.48
N ASP A 142 11.91 7.92 8.94
CA ASP A 142 13.21 8.27 8.33
C ASP A 142 14.27 7.16 8.53
N GLU A 143 14.11 6.30 9.54
CA GLU A 143 14.97 5.12 9.75
C GLU A 143 14.66 3.98 8.77
N MET A 144 13.55 4.07 8.05
CA MET A 144 13.14 3.12 7.01
C MET A 144 12.97 1.67 7.53
N ILE A 145 12.65 1.49 8.82
CA ILE A 145 12.44 0.17 9.42
C ILE A 145 10.96 -0.22 9.37
N LYS A 146 10.63 -1.26 8.59
CA LYS A 146 9.26 -1.73 8.39
C LYS A 146 8.97 -2.96 9.26
N TYR A 147 7.88 -2.92 10.01
CA TYR A 147 7.27 -4.11 10.59
C TYR A 147 6.26 -4.67 9.59
N LYS A 148 6.64 -5.74 8.89
CA LYS A 148 5.93 -6.27 7.72
C LYS A 148 5.03 -7.44 8.07
N PHE A 149 3.93 -7.53 7.33
CA PHE A 149 3.06 -8.70 7.25
C PHE A 149 3.04 -9.21 5.82
N ILE A 150 3.34 -10.50 5.67
CA ILE A 150 3.39 -11.18 4.38
C ILE A 150 2.14 -12.02 4.20
N LYS A 151 1.55 -11.95 3.01
CA LYS A 151 0.35 -12.73 2.67
C LYS A 151 0.66 -14.22 2.72
N GLN A 152 -0.16 -14.96 3.45
CA GLN A 152 -0.10 -16.40 3.52
C GLN A 152 -0.98 -17.00 2.41
N TYR A 153 -0.39 -17.88 1.62
CA TYR A 153 -1.10 -18.67 0.62
C TYR A 153 -1.18 -20.09 1.17
N ASP A 154 -2.39 -20.66 1.21
CA ASP A 154 -2.57 -22.06 1.56
C ASP A 154 -1.72 -22.92 0.61
N LYS A 155 -0.90 -23.81 1.19
CA LYS A 155 -0.08 -24.77 0.44
C LYS A 155 -0.90 -25.98 0.02
#